data_AF-A0A920HK62-F1
#
_entry.id   AF-A0A920HK62-F1
#
_cell.length_a   1.000
_cell.length_b   1.000
_cell.length_c   1.000
_cell.angle_alpha   90.00
_cell.angle_beta   90.00
_cell.angle_gamma   90.00
#
_symmetry.space_group_name_H-M   'P 1'
#
loop_
_entity.id
_entity.type
_entity.pdbx_description
1 polymer ?
#
loop_
_entity_poly.entity_id
_entity_poly.type
_entity_poly.pdbx_seq_one_letter_code
_entity_poly.pdbx_strand_id
1 'polypeptide(L)'
;MNYYVDVILPLPLKGTFTYQVTHDEFKKLEIGYRVAVSFGKRKIYTGIVQELHNKKPESYETKSIEFIYDNNKLITQKQIDFWNWLSKYYFVPIRDIMKAAVPSTFLLESDSLIIKKEISDDDYGKLSDDEFLIYDALGIQNLKLNDISQIINKKNPYPIIQKMISSGYVEINYEIKEKYSPKLLNAIFLNSSLFSQKNIEKSFNLLNNSPKQKEILLLLISLIKNKDYIILKDLKKTARFSNTTIKSLEKKD
;
A
#
# COMPACT_ATOMS: atom_id res chain seq x y z
N MET A 1 3.97 -40.25 -7.22
CA MET A 1 2.81 -39.40 -7.58
C MET A 1 3.12 -37.99 -7.12
N ASN A 2 2.89 -36.99 -7.97
CA ASN A 2 3.04 -35.59 -7.56
C ASN A 2 1.70 -35.08 -7.05
N TYR A 3 1.73 -34.29 -5.98
CA TYR A 3 0.57 -33.75 -5.30
C TYR A 3 0.57 -32.24 -5.41
N TYR A 4 -0.59 -31.68 -5.73
CA TYR A 4 -0.76 -30.27 -6.01
C TYR A 4 -2.00 -29.72 -5.33
N VAL A 5 -1.95 -28.42 -5.03
CA VAL A 5 -3.07 -27.66 -4.51
C VAL A 5 -3.21 -26.36 -5.29
N ASP A 6 -4.44 -26.05 -5.66
CA ASP A 6 -4.79 -24.76 -6.24
C ASP A 6 -5.18 -23.80 -5.14
N VAL A 7 -4.53 -22.63 -5.11
CA VAL A 7 -4.64 -21.68 -4.01
C VAL A 7 -5.18 -20.35 -4.54
N ILE A 8 -6.22 -19.84 -3.89
CA ILE A 8 -6.73 -18.47 -4.08
C ILE A 8 -5.78 -17.52 -3.35
N LEU A 9 -5.22 -16.54 -4.07
CA LEU A 9 -4.31 -15.56 -3.50
C LEU A 9 -4.94 -14.17 -3.42
N PRO A 10 -4.62 -13.36 -2.39
CA PRO A 10 -5.08 -11.98 -2.24
C PRO A 10 -4.38 -11.00 -3.20
N LEU A 11 -4.04 -11.43 -4.42
CA LEU A 11 -3.26 -10.70 -5.40
C LEU A 11 -4.09 -10.33 -6.61
N PRO A 12 -3.91 -9.17 -7.27
CA PRO A 12 -4.74 -8.68 -8.39
C PRO A 12 -4.56 -9.47 -9.70
N LEU A 13 -4.67 -10.79 -9.63
CA LEU A 13 -4.50 -11.76 -10.70
C LEU A 13 -5.79 -12.59 -10.83
N LYS A 14 -6.06 -13.10 -12.03
CA LYS A 14 -7.26 -13.92 -12.29
C LYS A 14 -6.99 -15.38 -11.92
N GLY A 15 -7.96 -16.02 -11.27
CA GLY A 15 -7.93 -17.45 -10.98
C GLY A 15 -7.14 -17.83 -9.73
N THR A 16 -6.77 -19.11 -9.67
CA THR A 16 -5.96 -19.75 -8.64
C THR A 16 -4.53 -20.01 -9.15
N PHE A 17 -3.63 -20.31 -8.22
CA PHE A 17 -2.25 -20.69 -8.52
C PHE A 17 -1.96 -22.07 -7.95
N THR A 18 -1.33 -22.92 -8.75
CA THR A 18 -1.01 -24.28 -8.37
C THR A 18 0.34 -24.34 -7.67
N TYR A 19 0.35 -24.97 -6.49
CA TYR A 19 1.55 -25.23 -5.70
C TYR A 19 1.74 -26.72 -5.50
N GLN A 20 3.00 -27.14 -5.40
CA GLN A 20 3.36 -28.51 -5.07
C GLN A 20 3.29 -28.72 -3.55
N VAL A 21 2.87 -29.90 -3.14
CA VAL A 21 2.88 -30.34 -1.73
C VAL A 21 3.48 -31.73 -1.62
N THR A 22 3.99 -32.04 -0.44
CA THR A 22 4.41 -33.40 -0.09
C THR A 22 3.21 -34.31 0.13
N HIS A 23 3.43 -35.62 0.15
CA HIS A 23 2.37 -36.60 0.42
C HIS A 23 1.71 -36.40 1.80
N ASP A 24 2.51 -36.05 2.81
CA ASP A 24 2.03 -35.86 4.17
C ASP A 24 1.21 -34.57 4.30
N GLU A 25 1.64 -33.49 3.65
CA GLU A 25 0.85 -32.26 3.54
C GLU A 25 -0.45 -32.49 2.79
N PHE A 26 -0.42 -33.23 1.67
CA PHE A 26 -1.61 -33.54 0.88
C PHE A 26 -2.66 -34.32 1.69
N LYS A 27 -2.23 -35.24 2.57
CA LYS A 27 -3.13 -35.95 3.49
C LYS A 27 -3.72 -35.07 4.58
N LYS A 28 -2.99 -34.03 5.00
CA LYS A 28 -3.44 -33.09 6.04
C LYS A 28 -4.40 -32.03 5.49
N LEU A 29 -4.23 -31.64 4.23
CA LEU A 29 -4.98 -30.55 3.61
C LEU A 29 -6.37 -30.98 3.14
N GLU A 30 -7.33 -30.08 3.31
CA GLU A 30 -8.63 -30.11 2.64
C GLU A 30 -8.89 -28.76 1.95
N ILE A 31 -9.96 -28.70 1.16
CA ILE A 31 -10.45 -27.44 0.61
C ILE A 31 -10.82 -26.48 1.75
N GLY A 32 -10.37 -25.23 1.61
CA GLY A 32 -10.59 -24.15 2.57
C GLY A 32 -9.53 -24.01 3.66
N TYR A 33 -8.46 -24.80 3.62
CA TYR A 33 -7.28 -24.59 4.46
C TYR A 33 -6.51 -23.34 4.04
N ARG A 34 -5.90 -22.67 5.01
CA ARG A 34 -4.95 -21.59 4.73
C ARG A 34 -3.53 -22.12 4.63
N VAL A 35 -2.83 -21.65 3.62
CA VAL A 35 -1.45 -22.01 3.33
C VAL A 35 -0.62 -20.76 3.10
N ALA A 36 0.62 -20.78 3.59
CA ALA A 36 1.62 -19.79 3.27
C ALA A 36 2.29 -20.19 1.96
N VAL A 37 2.30 -19.28 0.98
CA VAL A 37 2.93 -19.54 -0.31
C VAL A 37 3.79 -18.38 -0.75
N SER A 38 4.91 -18.69 -1.41
CA SER A 38 5.72 -17.66 -2.03
C SER A 38 5.19 -17.28 -3.41
N PHE A 39 5.12 -15.99 -3.66
CA PHE A 39 4.77 -15.43 -4.96
C PHE A 39 5.80 -14.38 -5.38
N GLY A 40 6.43 -14.57 -6.54
CA GLY A 40 7.60 -13.79 -6.96
C GLY A 40 8.87 -14.17 -6.18
N LYS A 41 9.80 -13.21 -6.03
CA LYS A 41 11.14 -13.49 -5.48
C LYS A 41 11.25 -13.43 -3.96
N ARG A 42 10.37 -12.71 -3.26
CA ARG A 42 10.55 -12.40 -1.82
C ARG A 42 9.27 -12.24 -1.00
N LYS A 43 8.09 -12.46 -1.58
CA LYS A 43 6.83 -12.19 -0.89
C LYS A 43 6.12 -13.48 -0.55
N ILE A 44 5.72 -13.60 0.71
CA ILE A 44 4.90 -14.70 1.21
C ILE A 44 3.50 -14.15 1.40
N TYR A 45 2.53 -14.89 0.90
CA TYR A 45 1.11 -14.57 0.97
C TYR A 45 0.37 -15.70 1.69
N THR A 46 -0.62 -15.33 2.49
CA THR A 46 -1.63 -16.28 2.94
C THR A 46 -2.64 -16.51 1.81
N GLY A 47 -2.81 -17.75 1.39
CA GLY A 47 -3.81 -18.16 0.43
C GLY A 47 -4.76 -19.22 0.98
N ILE A 48 -5.85 -19.48 0.25
CA ILE A 48 -6.86 -20.48 0.62
C ILE A 48 -6.88 -21.58 -0.43
N VAL A 49 -6.75 -22.84 0.02
CA VAL A 49 -6.82 -24.02 -0.85
C VAL A 49 -8.23 -24.13 -1.44
N GLN A 50 -8.34 -24.13 -2.75
CA GLN A 50 -9.59 -24.29 -3.50
C GLN A 50 -9.77 -25.72 -4.01
N GLU A 51 -8.68 -26.36 -4.44
CA GLU A 51 -8.71 -27.71 -5.01
C GLU A 51 -7.43 -28.46 -4.68
N LEU A 52 -7.54 -29.79 -4.52
CA LEU A 52 -6.42 -30.71 -4.36
C LEU A 52 -6.43 -31.67 -5.54
N HIS A 53 -5.28 -31.85 -6.21
CA HIS A 53 -5.20 -32.67 -7.41
C HIS A 53 -3.79 -33.25 -7.64
N ASN A 54 -3.68 -34.14 -8.63
CA ASN A 54 -2.40 -34.74 -9.05
C ASN A 54 -1.96 -34.28 -10.45
N LYS A 55 -2.64 -33.29 -11.02
CA LYS A 55 -2.36 -32.75 -12.36
C LYS A 55 -1.32 -31.62 -12.29
N LYS A 56 -0.15 -31.82 -12.90
CA LYS A 56 0.86 -30.75 -12.99
C LYS A 56 0.42 -29.70 -14.03
N PRO A 57 0.55 -28.39 -13.76
CA PRO A 57 0.29 -27.37 -14.76
C PRO A 57 1.34 -27.42 -15.87
N GLU A 58 0.91 -27.25 -17.13
CA GLU A 58 1.78 -27.27 -18.30
C GLU A 58 2.51 -25.93 -18.50
N SER A 59 1.89 -24.84 -18.06
CA SER A 59 2.31 -23.47 -18.37
C SER A 59 3.45 -22.91 -17.52
N TYR A 60 3.76 -23.53 -16.37
CA TYR A 60 4.80 -23.02 -15.45
C TYR A 60 5.30 -24.08 -14.48
N GLU A 61 6.48 -23.86 -13.91
CA GLU A 61 7.00 -24.67 -12.81
C GLU A 61 6.35 -24.28 -11.47
N THR A 62 5.83 -25.27 -10.77
CA THR A 62 5.21 -25.11 -9.46
C THR A 62 6.26 -24.95 -8.37
N LYS A 63 6.03 -24.02 -7.45
CA LYS A 63 6.77 -23.94 -6.18
C LYS A 63 6.08 -24.79 -5.12
N SER A 64 6.81 -25.19 -4.09
CA SER A 64 6.21 -25.78 -2.89
C SER A 64 5.49 -24.73 -2.05
N ILE A 65 4.51 -25.15 -1.25
CA ILE A 65 3.99 -24.32 -0.16
C ILE A 65 5.09 -24.11 0.91
N GLU A 66 5.02 -23.01 1.65
CA GLU A 66 5.99 -22.71 2.72
C GLU A 66 5.60 -23.44 4.01
N PHE A 67 4.32 -23.38 4.38
CA PHE A 67 3.72 -24.11 5.52
C PHE A 67 2.19 -24.00 5.52
N ILE A 68 1.54 -24.82 6.33
CA ILE A 68 0.09 -24.81 6.58
C ILE A 68 -0.17 -24.01 7.87
N TYR A 69 -1.08 -23.03 7.83
CA TYR A 69 -1.36 -22.17 9.00
C TYR A 69 -2.18 -22.88 10.08
N ASP A 70 -3.20 -23.62 9.66
CA ASP A 70 -4.24 -24.13 10.54
C ASP A 70 -4.21 -25.66 10.67
N ASN A 71 -4.78 -26.16 11.76
CA ASN A 71 -5.04 -27.59 11.93
C ASN A 71 -6.36 -28.02 11.28
N ASN A 72 -7.30 -27.09 11.10
CA ASN A 72 -8.64 -27.31 10.54
C ASN A 72 -8.89 -26.33 9.38
N LYS A 73 -9.82 -26.67 8.47
CA LYS A 73 -10.23 -25.75 7.40
C LYS A 73 -10.90 -24.50 8.00
N LEU A 74 -10.50 -23.34 7.49
CA LEU A 74 -11.12 -22.06 7.86
C LEU A 74 -12.42 -21.84 7.08
N ILE A 75 -12.41 -22.21 5.80
CA ILE A 75 -13.52 -22.03 4.87
C ILE A 75 -14.10 -23.41 4.52
N THR A 76 -15.41 -23.49 4.41
CA THR A 76 -16.09 -24.73 4.02
C THR A 76 -16.19 -24.84 2.50
N GLN A 77 -16.34 -26.07 1.99
CA GLN A 77 -16.58 -26.29 0.56
C GLN A 77 -17.76 -25.47 0.03
N LYS A 78 -18.88 -25.43 0.78
CA LYS A 78 -20.07 -24.67 0.40
C LYS A 78 -19.80 -23.17 0.23
N GLN A 79 -18.92 -22.60 1.06
CA GLN A 79 -18.52 -21.19 0.94
C GLN A 79 -17.65 -20.98 -0.31
N ILE A 80 -16.72 -21.89 -0.62
CA ILE A 80 -15.93 -21.85 -1.86
C ILE A 80 -16.83 -21.97 -3.09
N ASP A 81 -17.81 -22.87 -3.08
CA ASP A 81 -18.78 -23.02 -4.16
C ASP A 81 -19.61 -21.74 -4.35
N PHE A 82 -20.03 -21.12 -3.24
CA PHE A 82 -20.73 -19.83 -3.26
C PHE A 82 -19.84 -18.70 -3.80
N TRP A 83 -18.55 -18.65 -3.43
CA TRP A 83 -17.61 -17.67 -3.97
C TRP A 83 -17.39 -17.87 -5.47
N ASN A 84 -17.31 -19.10 -5.95
CA ASN A 84 -17.25 -19.42 -7.37
C ASN A 84 -18.51 -18.96 -8.11
N TRP A 85 -19.69 -19.18 -7.52
CA TRP A 85 -20.95 -18.68 -8.05
C TRP A 85 -20.97 -17.14 -8.12
N LEU A 86 -20.60 -16.45 -7.05
CA LEU A 86 -20.49 -14.98 -7.01
C LEU A 86 -19.51 -14.46 -8.07
N SER A 87 -18.33 -15.07 -8.17
CA SER A 87 -17.29 -14.71 -9.12
C SER A 87 -17.79 -14.82 -10.56
N LYS A 88 -18.49 -15.91 -10.88
CA LYS A 88 -19.06 -16.15 -12.20
C LYS A 88 -20.25 -15.22 -12.50
N TYR A 89 -21.15 -15.02 -11.54
CA TYR A 89 -22.38 -14.27 -11.73
C TYR A 89 -22.12 -12.75 -11.82
N TYR A 90 -21.26 -12.22 -10.95
CA TYR A 90 -20.94 -10.80 -10.89
C TYR A 90 -19.65 -10.41 -11.63
N PHE A 91 -18.97 -11.37 -12.27
CA PHE A 91 -17.68 -11.17 -12.94
C PHE A 91 -16.60 -10.57 -12.03
N VAL A 92 -16.70 -10.80 -10.72
CA VAL A 92 -15.75 -10.32 -9.72
C VAL A 92 -14.67 -11.39 -9.50
N PRO A 93 -13.37 -11.05 -9.55
CA PRO A 93 -12.33 -12.03 -9.26
C PRO A 93 -12.49 -12.66 -7.87
N ILE A 94 -12.37 -13.99 -7.79
CA ILE A 94 -12.60 -14.74 -6.54
C ILE A 94 -11.75 -14.27 -5.35
N ARG A 95 -10.53 -13.78 -5.62
CA ARG A 95 -9.67 -13.13 -4.62
C ARG A 95 -10.30 -11.93 -3.89
N ASP A 96 -11.16 -11.16 -4.58
CA ASP A 96 -11.72 -9.91 -4.05
C ASP A 96 -12.91 -10.27 -3.15
N ILE A 97 -13.64 -11.34 -3.53
CA ILE A 97 -14.62 -12.01 -2.67
C ILE A 97 -13.93 -12.58 -1.43
N MET A 98 -12.79 -13.27 -1.58
CA MET A 98 -12.02 -13.80 -0.46
C MET A 98 -11.58 -12.67 0.50
N LYS A 99 -11.03 -11.57 -0.02
CA LYS A 99 -10.63 -10.40 0.79
C LYS A 99 -11.80 -9.78 1.54
N ALA A 100 -12.99 -9.78 0.95
CA ALA A 100 -14.19 -9.24 1.58
C ALA A 100 -14.79 -10.21 2.62
N ALA A 101 -14.66 -11.52 2.39
CA ALA A 101 -15.28 -12.55 3.22
C ALA A 101 -14.41 -12.99 4.42
N VAL A 102 -13.09 -12.87 4.30
CA VAL A 102 -12.15 -13.35 5.32
C VAL A 102 -11.55 -12.17 6.06
N PRO A 103 -11.52 -12.18 7.42
CA PRO A 103 -10.90 -11.11 8.16
C PRO A 103 -9.42 -10.96 7.77
N SER A 104 -8.97 -9.73 7.58
CA SER A 104 -7.62 -9.40 7.13
C SER A 104 -6.51 -9.96 8.03
N THR A 105 -6.77 -10.15 9.32
CA THR A 105 -5.85 -10.83 10.26
C THR A 105 -5.57 -12.29 9.90
N PHE A 106 -6.46 -12.90 9.13
CA PHE A 106 -6.28 -14.24 8.57
C PHE A 106 -5.64 -14.24 7.18
N LEU A 107 -5.45 -13.08 6.55
CA LEU A 107 -4.84 -12.91 5.23
C LEU A 107 -3.52 -12.13 5.32
N LEU A 108 -2.67 -12.47 6.30
CA LEU A 108 -1.39 -11.80 6.49
C LEU A 108 -0.44 -12.02 5.30
N GLU A 109 0.32 -10.97 4.98
CA GLU A 109 1.33 -10.94 3.95
C GLU A 109 2.67 -10.57 4.58
N SER A 110 3.79 -10.90 3.92
CA SER A 110 5.14 -10.54 4.42
C SER A 110 5.34 -9.02 4.62
N ASP A 111 4.61 -8.20 3.88
CA ASP A 111 4.63 -6.73 3.96
C ASP A 111 3.58 -6.14 4.91
N SER A 112 2.74 -6.97 5.56
CA SER A 112 1.75 -6.49 6.53
C SER A 112 2.45 -5.75 7.67
N LEU A 113 2.04 -4.50 7.90
CA LEU A 113 2.54 -3.66 8.97
C LEU A 113 1.77 -3.93 10.26
N ILE A 114 2.50 -4.21 11.34
CA ILE A 114 1.99 -4.44 12.68
C ILE A 114 2.28 -3.21 13.52
N ILE A 115 1.32 -2.82 14.35
CA ILE A 115 1.41 -1.67 15.25
C ILE A 115 1.12 -2.07 16.67
N LYS A 116 1.80 -1.37 17.58
CA LYS A 116 1.64 -1.53 19.02
C LYS A 116 0.26 -1.02 19.44
N LYS A 117 -0.39 -1.75 20.33
CA LYS A 117 -1.53 -1.24 21.09
C LYS A 117 -1.10 -1.06 22.55
N GLU A 118 -1.58 -0.02 23.20
CA GLU A 118 -1.32 0.15 24.64
C GLU A 118 -2.04 -0.95 25.42
N ILE A 119 -1.29 -1.65 26.26
CA ILE A 119 -1.77 -2.73 27.14
C ILE A 119 -1.55 -2.35 28.61
N SER A 120 -2.27 -3.03 29.50
CA SER A 120 -2.09 -2.86 30.95
C SER A 120 -0.73 -3.39 31.43
N ASP A 121 -0.23 -2.89 32.56
CA ASP A 121 1.01 -3.41 33.18
C ASP A 121 0.91 -4.91 33.51
N ASP A 122 -0.30 -5.36 33.89
CA ASP A 122 -0.58 -6.79 34.15
C ASP A 122 -0.42 -7.64 32.89
N ASP A 123 -0.83 -7.13 31.72
CA ASP A 123 -0.69 -7.86 30.45
C ASP A 123 0.73 -7.79 29.91
N TYR A 124 1.44 -6.68 30.15
CA TYR A 124 2.86 -6.56 29.85
C TYR A 124 3.68 -7.62 30.59
N GLY A 125 3.37 -7.87 31.87
CA GLY A 125 4.00 -8.93 32.67
C GLY A 125 3.70 -10.37 32.21
N LYS A 126 2.68 -10.58 31.36
CA LYS A 126 2.29 -11.90 30.84
C LYS A 126 2.88 -12.22 29.46
N LEU A 127 3.57 -11.27 28.83
CA LEU A 127 4.20 -11.48 27.53
C LEU A 127 5.26 -12.58 27.64
N SER A 128 5.22 -13.55 26.73
CA SER A 128 6.34 -14.47 26.55
C SER A 128 7.56 -13.75 25.99
N ASP A 129 8.75 -14.36 26.06
CA ASP A 129 10.01 -13.77 25.58
C ASP A 129 9.90 -13.26 24.14
N ASP A 130 9.31 -14.05 23.22
CA ASP A 130 9.12 -13.63 21.84
C ASP A 130 8.12 -12.46 21.71
N GLU A 131 7.00 -12.53 22.44
CA GLU A 131 5.97 -11.49 22.42
C GLU A 131 6.52 -10.16 22.98
N PHE A 132 7.36 -10.25 24.02
CA PHE A 132 8.05 -9.12 24.62
C PHE A 132 9.01 -8.46 23.63
N LEU A 133 9.88 -9.24 22.97
CA LEU A 133 10.80 -8.72 21.96
C LEU A 133 10.07 -7.99 20.83
N ILE A 134 8.96 -8.55 20.37
CA ILE A 134 8.13 -7.92 19.34
C ILE A 134 7.50 -6.64 19.87
N TYR A 135 6.89 -6.68 21.06
CA TYR A 135 6.16 -5.56 21.65
C TYR A 135 7.07 -4.38 22.00
N ASP A 136 8.29 -4.64 22.46
CA ASP A 136 9.30 -3.63 22.75
C ASP A 136 9.82 -2.98 21.45
N ALA A 137 10.15 -3.80 20.44
CA ALA A 137 10.59 -3.29 19.14
C ALA A 137 9.51 -2.44 18.44
N LEU A 138 8.23 -2.82 18.57
CA LEU A 138 7.08 -2.03 18.09
C LEU A 138 6.92 -0.68 18.82
N GLY A 139 7.56 -0.48 19.98
CA GLY A 139 7.60 0.80 20.68
C GLY A 139 8.45 1.85 19.98
N ILE A 140 9.40 1.43 19.14
CA ILE A 140 10.28 2.34 18.38
C ILE A 140 9.64 2.69 17.02
N GLN A 141 9.13 1.69 16.31
CA GLN A 141 8.54 1.86 14.99
C GLN A 141 7.57 0.71 14.64
N ASN A 142 6.68 0.96 13.68
CA ASN A 142 5.83 -0.06 13.10
C ASN A 142 6.69 -1.08 12.32
N LEU A 143 6.42 -2.37 12.47
CA LEU A 143 7.23 -3.44 11.89
C LEU A 143 6.46 -4.22 10.83
N LYS A 144 7.15 -4.64 9.77
CA LYS A 144 6.57 -5.62 8.85
C LYS A 144 6.70 -7.02 9.41
N LEU A 145 5.81 -7.92 8.99
CA LEU A 145 5.87 -9.33 9.37
C LEU A 145 7.23 -9.98 9.06
N ASN A 146 7.87 -9.60 7.96
CA ASN A 146 9.21 -10.09 7.61
C ASN A 146 10.31 -9.59 8.57
N ASP A 147 10.20 -8.37 9.09
CA ASP A 147 11.16 -7.82 10.05
C ASP A 147 11.01 -8.51 11.40
N ILE A 148 9.76 -8.79 11.79
CA ILE A 148 9.42 -9.55 13.00
C ILE A 148 10.04 -10.96 12.96
N SER A 149 9.97 -11.65 11.81
CA SER A 149 10.61 -12.96 11.62
C SER A 149 12.11 -12.94 11.92
N GLN A 150 12.79 -11.85 11.56
CA GLN A 150 14.22 -11.66 11.81
C GLN A 150 14.51 -11.36 13.29
N ILE A 151 13.67 -10.56 13.95
CA ILE A 151 13.83 -10.20 15.38
C ILE A 151 13.75 -11.45 16.27
N ILE A 152 12.73 -12.29 16.06
CA ILE A 152 12.55 -13.50 16.87
C ILE A 152 13.38 -14.69 16.36
N ASN A 153 14.10 -14.52 15.24
CA ASN A 153 14.87 -15.57 14.55
C ASN A 153 14.05 -16.84 14.27
N LYS A 154 12.77 -16.69 13.92
CA LYS A 154 11.87 -17.79 13.54
C LYS A 154 11.34 -17.57 12.13
N LYS A 155 11.38 -18.64 11.32
CA LYS A 155 10.85 -18.63 9.95
C LYS A 155 9.37 -18.26 9.87
N ASN A 156 8.59 -18.59 10.90
CA ASN A 156 7.16 -18.33 10.93
C ASN A 156 6.75 -17.54 12.20
N PRO A 157 6.67 -16.20 12.12
CA PRO A 157 6.19 -15.37 13.22
C PRO A 157 4.65 -15.39 13.37
N TYR A 158 3.92 -15.98 12.42
CA TYR A 158 2.47 -15.87 12.34
C TYR A 158 1.72 -16.34 13.59
N PRO A 159 2.01 -17.51 14.19
CA PRO A 159 1.26 -17.97 15.36
C PRO A 159 1.36 -17.02 16.55
N ILE A 160 2.55 -16.43 16.75
CA ILE A 160 2.81 -15.46 17.82
C ILE A 160 2.04 -14.18 17.53
N ILE A 161 2.12 -13.66 16.30
CA ILE A 161 1.40 -12.45 15.92
C ILE A 161 -0.12 -12.63 16.00
N GLN A 162 -0.66 -13.78 15.56
CA GLN A 162 -2.09 -14.06 15.69
C GLN A 162 -2.53 -14.12 17.15
N LYS A 163 -1.72 -14.72 18.03
CA LYS A 163 -1.95 -14.71 19.48
C LYS A 163 -1.95 -13.30 20.04
N MET A 164 -0.93 -12.49 19.71
CA MET A 164 -0.85 -11.08 20.14
C MET A 164 -2.03 -10.25 19.64
N ILE A 165 -2.51 -10.47 18.40
CA ILE A 165 -3.72 -9.81 17.87
C ILE A 165 -4.95 -10.25 18.66
N SER A 166 -5.10 -11.55 18.94
CA SER A 166 -6.26 -12.08 19.68
C SER A 166 -6.30 -11.62 21.14
N SER A 167 -5.14 -11.43 21.76
CA SER A 167 -5.00 -10.86 23.10
C SER A 167 -5.11 -9.33 23.11
N GLY A 168 -5.18 -8.69 21.94
CA GLY A 168 -5.28 -7.24 21.81
C GLY A 168 -3.99 -6.47 22.10
N TYR A 169 -2.82 -7.11 22.00
CA TYR A 169 -1.51 -6.48 22.24
C TYR A 169 -0.99 -5.71 21.03
N VAL A 170 -1.37 -6.14 19.84
CA VAL A 170 -1.00 -5.53 18.57
C VAL A 170 -2.18 -5.53 17.62
N GLU A 171 -2.13 -4.67 16.62
CA GLU A 171 -3.09 -4.66 15.53
C GLU A 171 -2.39 -4.49 14.18
N ILE A 172 -3.10 -4.76 13.09
CA ILE A 172 -2.58 -4.60 11.73
C ILE A 172 -2.86 -3.17 11.29
N ASN A 173 -1.83 -2.46 10.83
CA ASN A 173 -2.00 -1.14 10.24
C ASN A 173 -2.66 -1.26 8.87
N TYR A 174 -3.85 -0.69 8.74
CA TYR A 174 -4.54 -0.52 7.47
C TYR A 174 -4.25 0.86 6.91
N GLU A 175 -2.99 1.17 6.63
CA GLU A 175 -2.67 2.40 5.90
C GLU A 175 -3.29 2.32 4.50
N ILE A 176 -4.43 2.98 4.32
CA ILE A 176 -4.95 3.31 2.99
C ILE A 176 -4.02 4.38 2.46
N LYS A 177 -2.94 3.96 1.79
CA LYS A 177 -2.15 4.89 0.98
C LYS A 177 -3.06 5.38 -0.13
N GLU A 178 -3.54 6.61 -0.02
CA GLU A 178 -4.22 7.29 -1.11
C GLU A 178 -3.30 7.19 -2.33
N LYS A 179 -3.71 6.40 -3.33
CA LYS A 179 -2.95 6.26 -4.59
C LYS A 179 -2.84 7.60 -5.33
N TYR A 180 -3.66 8.56 -4.94
CA TYR A 180 -3.71 9.90 -5.49
C TYR A 180 -2.79 10.81 -4.67
N SER A 181 -1.62 11.12 -5.22
CA SER A 181 -0.91 12.33 -4.85
C SER A 181 -1.39 13.46 -5.76
N PRO A 182 -1.91 14.58 -5.22
CA PRO A 182 -2.35 15.69 -6.05
C PRO A 182 -1.16 16.22 -6.85
N LYS A 183 -1.39 16.45 -8.14
CA LYS A 183 -0.37 17.07 -8.99
C LYS A 183 -0.27 18.55 -8.65
N LEU A 184 0.76 18.91 -7.88
CA LEU A 184 1.05 20.30 -7.57
C LEU A 184 1.57 21.02 -8.83
N LEU A 185 1.03 22.21 -9.09
CA LEU A 185 1.45 23.09 -10.18
C LEU A 185 1.89 24.42 -9.59
N ASN A 186 3.05 24.91 -10.01
CA ASN A 186 3.50 26.24 -9.62
C ASN A 186 2.64 27.28 -10.35
N ALA A 187 1.90 28.07 -9.58
CA ALA A 187 1.10 29.19 -10.04
C ALA A 187 1.67 30.50 -9.50
N ILE A 188 1.52 31.57 -10.28
CA ILE A 188 1.88 32.94 -9.91
C ILE A 188 0.57 33.70 -9.69
N PHE A 189 0.52 34.39 -8.56
CA PHE A 189 -0.55 35.31 -8.19
C PHE A 189 0.04 36.70 -8.06
N LEU A 190 -0.72 37.73 -8.43
CA LEU A 190 -0.37 39.11 -8.09
C LEU A 190 -1.17 39.52 -6.87
N ASN A 191 -0.52 40.20 -5.94
CA ASN A 191 -1.21 40.78 -4.80
C ASN A 191 -2.24 41.81 -5.30
N SER A 192 -3.46 41.76 -4.78
CA SER A 192 -4.56 42.66 -5.15
C SER A 192 -4.23 44.15 -4.91
N SER A 193 -3.35 44.44 -3.94
CA SER A 193 -2.86 45.79 -3.66
C SER A 193 -2.04 46.41 -4.80
N LEU A 194 -1.48 45.59 -5.69
CA LEU A 194 -0.66 46.03 -6.81
C LEU A 194 -1.48 46.73 -7.89
N PHE A 195 -2.79 46.45 -8.00
CA PHE A 195 -3.66 47.08 -9.01
C PHE A 195 -4.03 48.54 -8.72
N SER A 196 -3.63 49.10 -7.58
CA SER A 196 -3.78 50.53 -7.33
C SER A 196 -2.76 51.33 -8.17
N GLN A 197 -3.22 52.41 -8.81
CA GLN A 197 -2.40 53.21 -9.74
C GLN A 197 -1.06 53.66 -9.12
N LYS A 198 -1.08 54.05 -7.84
CA LYS A 198 0.11 54.43 -7.07
C LYS A 198 1.11 53.30 -6.86
N ASN A 199 0.64 52.06 -6.66
CA ASN A 199 1.52 50.91 -6.46
C ASN A 199 2.07 50.37 -7.78
N ILE A 200 1.30 50.43 -8.87
CA ILE A 200 1.79 50.13 -10.22
C ILE A 200 2.99 51.02 -10.55
N GLU A 201 2.86 52.34 -10.37
CA GLU A 201 3.94 53.30 -10.61
C GLU A 201 5.17 53.02 -9.74
N LYS A 202 4.96 52.75 -8.44
CA LYS A 202 6.05 52.39 -7.52
C LYS A 202 6.78 51.12 -7.96
N SER A 203 6.07 50.07 -8.34
CA SER A 203 6.64 48.81 -8.83
C SER A 203 7.41 49.01 -10.15
N PHE A 204 6.90 49.83 -11.08
CA PHE A 204 7.64 50.14 -12.32
C PHE A 204 8.90 50.97 -12.08
N ASN A 205 8.88 51.88 -11.11
CA ASN A 205 10.05 52.66 -10.71
C ASN A 205 11.15 51.79 -10.08
N LEU A 206 10.78 50.83 -9.23
CA LEU A 206 11.71 49.85 -8.64
C LEU A 206 12.36 48.93 -9.70
N LEU A 207 11.68 48.73 -10.84
CA LEU A 207 12.15 47.89 -11.92
C LEU A 207 12.88 48.66 -13.03
N ASN A 208 13.20 49.95 -12.85
CA ASN A 208 13.82 50.81 -13.87
C ASN A 208 15.06 50.22 -14.55
N ASN A 209 15.94 49.58 -13.79
CA ASN A 209 17.16 48.96 -14.31
C ASN A 209 16.98 47.49 -14.72
N SER A 210 15.75 46.99 -14.83
CA SER A 210 15.44 45.57 -15.05
C SER A 210 14.38 45.39 -16.15
N PRO A 211 14.73 45.63 -17.43
CA PRO A 211 13.77 45.67 -18.54
C PRO A 211 12.99 44.36 -18.71
N LYS A 212 13.65 43.20 -18.58
CA LYS A 212 12.99 41.89 -18.66
C LYS A 212 12.01 41.63 -17.51
N GLN A 213 12.26 42.19 -16.32
CA GLN A 213 11.33 42.08 -15.19
C GLN A 213 10.09 42.96 -15.40
N LYS A 214 10.25 44.16 -15.99
CA LYS A 214 9.12 45.02 -16.39
C LYS A 214 8.22 44.35 -17.42
N GLU A 215 8.81 43.73 -18.44
CA GLU A 215 8.07 42.99 -19.47
C GLU A 215 7.24 41.84 -18.87
N ILE A 216 7.81 41.07 -17.95
CA ILE A 216 7.11 40.00 -17.23
C ILE A 216 5.98 40.57 -16.36
N LEU A 217 6.22 41.67 -15.63
CA LEU A 217 5.20 42.29 -14.80
C LEU A 217 4.03 42.82 -15.64
N LEU A 218 4.30 43.46 -16.78
CA LEU A 218 3.26 43.91 -17.72
C LEU A 218 2.42 42.74 -18.25
N LEU A 219 3.08 41.63 -18.61
CA LEU A 219 2.41 40.41 -19.06
C LEU A 219 1.57 39.78 -17.94
N LEU A 220 2.07 39.77 -16.71
CA LEU A 220 1.32 39.26 -15.55
C LEU A 220 0.09 40.13 -15.28
N ILE A 221 0.22 41.45 -15.29
CA ILE A 221 -0.89 42.39 -15.08
C ILE A 221 -1.96 42.22 -16.17
N SER A 222 -1.56 42.06 -17.44
CA SER A 222 -2.51 41.91 -18.54
C SER A 222 -3.26 40.58 -18.51
N LEU A 223 -2.59 39.48 -18.12
CA LEU A 223 -3.17 38.15 -18.08
C LEU A 223 -4.00 37.89 -16.82
N ILE A 224 -3.62 38.44 -15.66
CA ILE A 224 -4.32 38.25 -14.37
C ILE A 224 -5.60 39.10 -14.30
N LYS A 225 -5.75 40.13 -15.14
CA LYS A 225 -7.00 40.90 -15.24
C LYS A 225 -8.24 40.02 -15.50
N ASN A 226 -8.05 38.83 -16.09
CA ASN A 226 -9.11 37.90 -16.44
C ASN A 226 -9.04 36.56 -15.67
N LYS A 227 -8.07 36.35 -14.77
CA LYS A 227 -7.85 35.09 -14.03
C LYS A 227 -7.15 35.37 -12.69
N ASP A 228 -7.58 34.69 -11.61
CA ASP A 228 -6.97 34.84 -10.29
C ASP A 228 -5.49 34.41 -10.23
N TYR A 229 -5.07 33.52 -11.13
CA TYR A 229 -3.71 33.00 -11.19
C TYR A 229 -3.28 32.56 -12.58
N ILE A 230 -1.97 32.43 -12.75
CA ILE A 230 -1.36 31.89 -13.97
C ILE A 230 -0.40 30.77 -13.63
N ILE A 231 -0.55 29.63 -14.31
CA ILE A 231 0.39 28.52 -14.20
C ILE A 231 1.71 28.92 -14.84
N LEU A 232 2.81 28.80 -14.09
CA LEU A 232 4.15 29.26 -14.51
C LEU A 232 4.61 28.61 -15.82
N LYS A 233 4.20 27.36 -16.08
CA LYS A 233 4.45 26.66 -17.35
C LYS A 233 3.79 27.34 -18.55
N ASP A 234 2.60 27.88 -18.39
CA ASP A 234 1.87 28.55 -19.46
C ASP A 234 2.42 29.97 -19.68
N LEU A 235 2.78 30.68 -18.61
CA LEU A 235 3.46 31.97 -18.71
C LEU A 235 4.76 31.88 -19.54
N LYS A 236 5.54 30.81 -19.36
CA LYS A 236 6.78 30.53 -20.12
C LYS A 236 6.55 30.23 -21.59
N LYS A 237 5.36 29.76 -21.98
CA LYS A 237 5.03 29.54 -23.40
C LYS A 237 4.74 30.87 -24.09
N THR A 238 4.08 31.79 -23.39
CA THR A 238 3.72 33.12 -23.90
C THR A 238 4.91 34.08 -23.96
N ALA A 239 5.89 33.97 -23.05
CA ALA A 239 7.10 34.79 -23.09
C ALA A 239 8.34 33.99 -22.68
N ARG A 240 9.46 34.23 -23.38
CA ARG A 240 10.74 33.55 -23.12
C ARG A 240 11.51 34.24 -22.00
N PHE A 241 11.32 33.80 -20.75
CA PHE A 241 12.10 34.27 -19.60
C PHE A 241 12.68 33.10 -18.79
N SER A 242 13.76 33.36 -18.03
CA SER A 242 14.38 32.37 -17.15
C SER A 242 13.69 32.30 -15.79
N ASN A 243 13.77 31.14 -15.12
CA ASN A 243 13.28 30.97 -13.74
C ASN A 243 13.96 31.94 -12.75
N THR A 244 15.21 32.33 -13.03
CA THR A 244 15.97 33.26 -12.20
C THR A 244 15.39 34.68 -12.25
N THR A 245 14.79 35.09 -13.37
CA THR A 245 14.13 36.41 -13.50
C THR A 245 12.85 36.48 -12.69
N ILE A 246 12.05 35.40 -12.60
CA ILE A 246 10.85 35.36 -11.75
C ILE A 246 11.25 35.39 -10.26
N LYS A 247 12.20 34.54 -9.84
CA LYS A 247 12.63 34.50 -8.43
C LYS A 247 13.26 35.81 -7.96
N SER A 248 13.89 36.56 -8.85
CA SER A 248 14.45 37.88 -8.52
C SER A 248 13.41 39.01 -8.56
N LEU A 249 12.27 38.79 -9.22
CA LEU A 249 11.11 39.68 -9.17
C LEU A 249 10.31 39.45 -7.88
N GLU A 250 10.11 38.19 -7.49
CA GLU A 250 9.48 37.80 -6.22
C GLU A 250 10.20 38.37 -4.99
N LYS A 251 11.53 38.49 -5.04
CA LYS A 251 12.33 39.08 -3.94
C LYS A 251 12.26 40.61 -3.84
N LYS A 252 11.60 41.27 -4.80
CA LYS A 252 11.43 42.73 -4.87
C LYS A 252 9.99 43.08 -4.50
N ASP A 253 9.62 42.79 -3.27
CA ASP A 253 8.38 43.31 -2.64
C ASP A 253 8.55 44.79 -2.25
#